data_AF-A0A4Q6A972-F1
#
_entry.id   AF-A0A4Q6A972-F1
#
_cell.length_a   1.000
_cell.length_b   1.000
_cell.length_c   1.000
_cell.angle_alpha   90.00
_cell.angle_beta   90.00
_cell.angle_gamma   90.00
#
_symmetry.space_group_name_H-M   'P 1'
#
loop_
_entity.id
_entity.type
_entity.pdbx_description
1 polymer ?
#
loop_
_entity_poly.entity_id
_entity_poly.type
_entity_poly.pdbx_seq_one_letter_code
_entity_poly.pdbx_strand_id
1 'polypeptide(L)'
;MKTLLHLAAALLLALPAVKAQTVTGSLTTSSPMTSANNGGPLQYYFNAYAFEVTVPGTYMFLANSLFDSYGQLYSSDSFHFNYPEYDAILFQDDSIGSNFGFQHYFAAGKYNLAVSTFNVGETGSYTVTASGPATLTFNGAVLV
;
A
#
# COMPACT_ATOMS: atom_id res chain seq x y z
N MET A 1 -25.26 -50.54 33.59
CA MET A 1 -25.60 -49.76 32.38
C MET A 1 -24.69 -48.56 32.31
N LYS A 2 -23.76 -48.52 31.35
CA LYS A 2 -22.89 -47.36 31.07
C LYS A 2 -23.44 -46.68 29.81
N THR A 3 -23.94 -45.46 29.94
CA THR A 3 -24.31 -44.61 28.81
C THR A 3 -23.05 -43.86 28.33
N LEU A 4 -22.67 -44.11 27.08
CA LEU A 4 -21.59 -43.41 26.38
C LEU A 4 -22.05 -42.00 26.05
N LEU A 5 -21.37 -40.99 26.60
CA LEU A 5 -21.52 -39.59 26.21
C LEU A 5 -20.74 -39.39 24.89
N HIS A 6 -21.44 -39.16 23.77
CA HIS A 6 -20.79 -38.77 22.53
C HIS A 6 -20.45 -37.28 22.61
N LEU A 7 -19.18 -36.95 22.87
CA LEU A 7 -18.68 -35.60 22.64
C LEU A 7 -18.56 -35.39 21.13
N ALA A 8 -19.40 -34.52 20.58
CA ALA A 8 -19.16 -33.96 19.25
C ALA A 8 -17.99 -32.96 19.37
N ALA A 9 -16.84 -33.29 18.79
CA ALA A 9 -15.76 -32.33 18.62
C ALA A 9 -16.16 -31.35 17.51
N ALA A 10 -16.44 -30.10 17.87
CA ALA A 10 -16.56 -29.03 16.89
C ALA A 10 -15.18 -28.76 16.28
N LEU A 11 -15.04 -29.01 14.98
CA LEU A 11 -13.85 -28.62 14.23
C LEU A 11 -13.87 -27.10 14.09
N LEU A 12 -13.16 -26.40 14.98
CA LEU A 12 -12.95 -24.96 14.89
C LEU A 12 -11.98 -24.70 13.74
N LEU A 13 -12.50 -24.35 12.56
CA LEU A 13 -11.69 -23.85 11.46
C LEU A 13 -11.09 -22.50 11.89
N ALA A 14 -9.83 -22.50 12.29
CA ALA A 14 -9.10 -21.27 12.52
C ALA A 14 -9.01 -20.51 11.18
N LEU A 15 -9.66 -19.35 11.08
CA LEU A 15 -9.42 -18.43 9.98
C LEU A 15 -7.93 -18.05 10.02
N PRO A 16 -7.23 -18.02 8.88
CA PRO A 16 -5.85 -17.57 8.87
C PRO A 16 -5.77 -16.15 9.45
N ALA A 17 -4.87 -15.96 10.42
CA ALA A 17 -4.68 -14.66 11.04
C ALA A 17 -4.19 -13.66 9.99
N VAL A 18 -4.92 -12.55 9.81
CA VAL A 18 -4.47 -11.42 8.99
C VAL A 18 -3.16 -10.88 9.59
N LYS A 19 -2.13 -10.80 8.76
CA LYS A 19 -0.84 -10.20 9.11
C LYS A 19 -0.82 -8.76 8.65
N ALA A 20 -0.18 -7.88 9.40
CA ALA A 20 -0.06 -6.48 9.06
C ALA A 20 1.38 -5.97 9.23
N GLN A 21 1.77 -5.03 8.38
CA GLN A 21 2.99 -4.26 8.47
C GLN A 21 2.66 -2.79 8.26
N THR A 22 3.26 -1.92 9.06
CA THR A 22 3.19 -0.47 8.87
C THR A 22 4.54 0.04 8.38
N VAL A 23 4.50 0.91 7.36
CA VAL A 23 5.63 1.75 6.95
C VAL A 23 5.33 3.20 7.34
N THR A 24 6.35 3.92 7.78
CA THR A 24 6.26 5.34 8.16
C THR A 24 7.16 6.15 7.24
N GLY A 25 6.73 7.36 6.88
CA GLY A 25 7.49 8.27 6.06
C GLY A 25 7.15 9.72 6.32
N SER A 26 7.89 10.61 5.66
CA SER A 26 7.56 12.03 5.58
C SER A 26 7.88 12.55 4.19
N LEU A 27 7.02 13.44 3.69
CA LEU A 27 7.25 14.24 2.50
C LEU A 27 7.65 15.64 2.93
N THR A 28 8.75 16.12 2.39
CA THR A 28 9.33 17.44 2.68
C THR A 28 9.63 18.16 1.38
N THR A 29 10.02 19.43 1.46
CA THR A 29 10.46 20.19 0.28
C THR A 29 11.72 19.64 -0.40
N SER A 30 12.43 18.70 0.25
CA SER A 30 13.58 17.97 -0.32
C SER A 30 13.21 16.60 -0.88
N SER A 31 11.95 16.17 -0.76
CA SER A 31 11.50 14.91 -1.34
C SER A 31 11.49 14.98 -2.87
N PRO A 32 11.69 13.84 -3.56
CA PRO A 32 11.51 13.77 -5.00
C PRO A 32 10.09 14.20 -5.41
N MET A 33 9.95 14.78 -6.60
CA MET A 33 8.70 15.35 -7.09
C MET A 33 8.25 14.72 -8.39
N THR A 34 7.07 14.09 -8.44
CA THR A 34 6.47 13.57 -9.67
C THR A 34 5.56 14.60 -10.35
N SER A 35 5.42 14.53 -11.67
CA SER A 35 4.48 15.35 -12.43
C SER A 35 3.03 14.90 -12.22
N ALA A 36 2.11 15.85 -12.28
CA ALA A 36 0.68 15.56 -12.41
C ALA A 36 0.38 14.71 -13.65
N ASN A 37 -0.75 14.00 -13.59
CA ASN A 37 -1.34 13.14 -14.62
C ASN A 37 -1.00 13.64 -16.04
N ASN A 38 -0.41 12.76 -16.84
CA ASN A 38 0.03 13.03 -18.22
C ASN A 38 1.13 14.10 -18.38
N GLY A 39 2.03 14.25 -17.40
CA GLY A 39 3.20 15.14 -17.52
C GLY A 39 2.86 16.62 -17.42
N GLY A 40 1.84 16.96 -16.61
CA GLY A 40 1.47 18.34 -16.33
C GLY A 40 2.59 19.12 -15.61
N PRO A 41 2.52 20.46 -15.61
CA PRO A 41 3.56 21.32 -15.03
C PRO A 41 3.60 21.29 -13.49
N LEU A 42 2.53 20.78 -12.86
CA LEU A 42 2.43 20.67 -11.41
C LEU A 42 3.26 19.49 -10.92
N GLN A 43 3.91 19.69 -9.78
CA GLN A 43 4.83 18.74 -9.17
C GLN A 43 4.39 18.41 -7.74
N TYR A 44 4.40 17.12 -7.41
CA TYR A 44 3.95 16.58 -6.13
C TYR A 44 5.05 15.78 -5.48
N TYR A 45 5.28 16.01 -4.19
CA TYR A 45 6.26 15.23 -3.44
C TYR A 45 5.78 13.79 -3.30
N PHE A 46 6.69 12.83 -3.31
CA PHE A 46 6.37 11.44 -3.03
C PHE A 46 7.57 10.66 -2.47
N ASN A 47 7.30 9.49 -1.90
CA ASN A 47 8.28 8.43 -1.70
C ASN A 47 7.75 7.15 -2.35
N ALA A 48 8.65 6.27 -2.81
CA ALA A 48 8.29 4.94 -3.31
C ALA A 48 8.90 3.85 -2.44
N TYR A 49 8.15 2.78 -2.20
CA TYR A 49 8.57 1.63 -1.40
C TYR A 49 8.45 0.36 -2.23
N ALA A 50 9.57 -0.32 -2.44
CA ALA A 50 9.56 -1.65 -3.03
C ALA A 50 9.15 -2.69 -1.98
N PHE A 51 8.34 -3.66 -2.37
CA PHE A 51 7.99 -4.80 -1.52
C PHE A 51 7.82 -6.06 -2.36
N GLU A 52 7.89 -7.21 -1.67
CA GLU A 52 7.71 -8.52 -2.29
C GLU A 52 6.50 -9.23 -1.67
N VAL A 53 5.66 -9.77 -2.55
CA VAL A 53 4.55 -10.66 -2.19
C VAL A 53 5.04 -12.08 -2.36
N THR A 54 5.16 -12.81 -1.25
CA THR A 54 5.56 -14.23 -1.25
C THR A 54 4.37 -15.18 -1.20
N VAL A 55 3.23 -14.71 -0.65
CA VAL A 55 1.97 -15.43 -0.59
C VAL A 55 0.94 -14.68 -1.43
N PRO A 56 0.53 -15.23 -2.60
CA PRO A 56 -0.54 -14.65 -3.39
C PRO A 56 -1.83 -14.49 -2.59
N GLY A 57 -2.58 -13.46 -2.89
CA GLY A 57 -3.84 -13.19 -2.22
C GLY A 57 -4.18 -11.72 -2.15
N THR A 58 -5.25 -11.42 -1.44
CA THR A 58 -5.76 -10.06 -1.35
C THR A 58 -5.17 -9.32 -0.16
N TYR A 59 -4.53 -8.19 -0.43
CA TYR A 59 -3.96 -7.29 0.56
C TYR A 59 -4.73 -5.97 0.56
N MET A 60 -4.84 -5.37 1.74
CA MET A 60 -5.44 -4.06 1.97
C MET A 60 -4.37 -3.08 2.44
N PHE A 61 -4.34 -1.90 1.84
CA PHE A 61 -3.44 -0.80 2.17
C PHE A 61 -4.30 0.37 2.65
N LEU A 62 -3.94 0.95 3.79
CA LEU A 62 -4.64 2.10 4.37
C LEU A 62 -3.62 3.16 4.76
N ALA A 63 -3.76 4.38 4.22
CA ALA A 63 -2.93 5.50 4.57
C ALA A 63 -3.51 6.33 5.72
N ASN A 64 -2.61 7.00 6.43
CA ASN A 64 -2.93 8.03 7.40
C ASN A 64 -1.83 9.09 7.35
N SER A 65 -2.11 10.22 6.72
CA SER A 65 -1.21 11.34 6.47
C SER A 65 -1.74 12.66 7.05
N LEU A 66 -0.83 13.60 7.26
CA LEU A 66 -1.14 14.99 7.62
C LEU A 66 -1.41 15.89 6.40
N PHE A 67 -1.48 15.30 5.22
CA PHE A 67 -1.75 15.93 3.93
C PHE A 67 -2.75 15.06 3.15
N ASP A 68 -3.28 15.59 2.06
CA ASP A 68 -4.14 14.84 1.14
C ASP A 68 -3.31 13.81 0.36
N SER A 69 -3.49 12.52 0.62
CA SER A 69 -2.59 11.47 0.11
C SER A 69 -3.15 10.73 -1.09
N TYR A 70 -2.26 10.53 -2.06
CA TYR A 70 -2.49 9.75 -3.26
C TYR A 70 -1.56 8.55 -3.28
N GLY A 71 -2.13 7.35 -3.48
CA GLY A 71 -1.39 6.09 -3.48
C GLY A 71 -1.43 5.44 -4.86
N GLN A 72 -0.27 5.11 -5.42
CA GLN A 72 -0.18 4.38 -6.69
C GLN A 72 0.62 3.09 -6.52
N LEU A 73 0.12 2.02 -7.13
CA LEU A 73 0.75 0.69 -7.13
C LEU A 73 1.29 0.37 -8.52
N TYR A 74 2.49 -0.19 -8.58
CA TYR A 74 3.15 -0.60 -9.82
C TYR A 74 3.70 -2.01 -9.69
N SER A 75 3.88 -2.66 -10.84
CA SER A 75 4.81 -3.79 -10.92
C SER A 75 6.25 -3.29 -10.74
N SER A 76 7.19 -4.17 -10.38
CA SER A 76 8.60 -3.76 -10.19
C SER A 76 9.21 -3.09 -11.41
N ASP A 77 8.77 -3.48 -12.61
CA ASP A 77 9.43 -3.15 -13.86
C ASP A 77 8.82 -1.92 -14.56
N SER A 78 7.74 -1.38 -14.00
CA SER A 78 6.90 -0.37 -14.65
C SER A 78 6.82 0.96 -13.91
N PHE A 79 7.68 1.19 -12.90
CA PHE A 79 7.65 2.44 -12.15
C PHE A 79 8.31 3.60 -12.93
N HIS A 80 7.50 4.45 -13.56
CA HIS A 80 7.95 5.66 -14.25
C HIS A 80 7.55 6.93 -13.50
N PHE A 81 8.54 7.56 -12.91
CA PHE A 81 8.39 8.73 -12.06
C PHE A 81 7.71 9.94 -12.75
N ASN A 82 7.95 10.16 -14.04
CA ASN A 82 7.43 11.34 -14.74
C ASN A 82 5.97 11.16 -15.22
N TYR A 83 5.45 9.93 -15.14
CA TYR A 83 4.11 9.57 -15.60
C TYR A 83 3.48 8.55 -14.65
N PRO A 84 3.19 8.94 -13.40
CA PRO A 84 2.83 8.02 -12.34
C PRO A 84 1.55 7.22 -12.63
N GLU A 85 0.65 7.70 -13.47
CA GLU A 85 -0.58 6.95 -13.80
C GLU A 85 -0.46 6.03 -15.01
N TYR A 86 0.59 6.17 -15.83
CA TYR A 86 0.66 5.49 -17.13
C TYR A 86 0.84 3.98 -16.98
N ASP A 87 1.55 3.57 -15.94
CA ASP A 87 1.94 2.19 -15.67
C ASP A 87 1.48 1.70 -14.29
N ALA A 88 0.60 2.47 -13.64
CA ALA A 88 0.00 2.07 -12.38
C ALA A 88 -0.95 0.90 -12.62
N ILE A 89 -0.80 -0.15 -11.82
CA ILE A 89 -1.77 -1.25 -11.70
C ILE A 89 -3.08 -0.71 -11.14
N LEU A 90 -2.97 0.16 -10.15
CA LEU A 90 -4.08 0.89 -9.53
C LEU A 90 -3.53 2.16 -8.89
N PHE A 91 -4.42 3.13 -8.73
CA PHE A 91 -4.17 4.34 -7.96
C PHE A 91 -5.45 4.77 -7.25
N GLN A 92 -5.32 5.50 -6.14
CA GLN A 92 -6.47 5.98 -5.38
C GLN A 92 -6.13 7.21 -4.55
N ASP A 93 -7.08 8.13 -4.45
CA ASP A 93 -7.22 9.21 -3.47
C ASP A 93 -8.54 9.04 -2.68
N ASP A 94 -8.69 9.77 -1.58
CA ASP A 94 -9.97 10.02 -0.88
C ASP A 94 -10.86 8.84 -0.45
N SER A 95 -10.34 7.61 -0.48
CA SER A 95 -11.09 6.44 -0.04
C SER A 95 -11.33 6.39 1.48
N ILE A 96 -10.52 7.13 2.26
CA ILE A 96 -10.58 7.21 3.73
C ILE A 96 -10.42 8.67 4.16
N GLY A 97 -11.47 9.47 3.98
CA GLY A 97 -11.36 10.92 4.17
C GLY A 97 -10.49 11.52 3.06
N SER A 98 -9.42 12.23 3.41
CA SER A 98 -8.42 12.75 2.45
C SER A 98 -7.23 11.81 2.23
N ASN A 99 -7.42 10.50 2.49
CA ASN A 99 -6.35 9.52 2.42
C ASN A 99 -6.69 8.41 1.43
N PHE A 100 -5.66 7.92 0.75
CA PHE A 100 -5.79 6.73 -0.05
C PHE A 100 -5.93 5.45 0.79
N GLY A 101 -6.49 4.45 0.12
CA GLY A 101 -6.79 3.17 0.70
C GLY A 101 -7.34 2.28 -0.40
N PHE A 102 -6.83 1.05 -0.48
CA PHE A 102 -7.26 0.13 -1.52
C PHE A 102 -7.06 -1.31 -1.10
N GLN A 103 -7.80 -2.19 -1.77
CA GLN A 103 -7.66 -3.63 -1.68
C GLN A 103 -7.30 -4.18 -3.06
N HIS A 104 -6.28 -5.04 -3.12
CA HIS A 104 -5.81 -5.60 -4.38
C HIS A 104 -5.39 -7.07 -4.21
N TYR A 105 -5.73 -7.90 -5.21
CA TYR A 105 -5.22 -9.26 -5.27
C TYR A 105 -3.85 -9.27 -5.95
N PHE A 106 -2.85 -9.77 -5.24
CA PHE A 106 -1.48 -9.88 -5.73
C PHE A 106 -1.15 -11.32 -6.12
N ALA A 107 -0.47 -11.47 -7.24
CA ALA A 107 0.34 -12.65 -7.51
C ALA A 107 1.65 -12.57 -6.70
N ALA A 108 2.38 -13.68 -6.60
CA ALA A 108 3.72 -13.64 -6.03
C ALA A 108 4.65 -12.83 -6.97
N GLY A 109 5.43 -11.92 -6.42
CA GLY A 109 6.25 -11.01 -7.22
C GLY A 109 6.66 -9.75 -6.48
N LYS A 110 7.37 -8.87 -7.18
CA LYS A 110 7.87 -7.60 -6.67
C LYS A 110 7.01 -6.44 -7.19
N TYR A 111 6.74 -5.50 -6.30
CA TYR A 111 5.86 -4.37 -6.54
C TYR A 111 6.43 -3.10 -5.92
N ASN A 112 5.94 -1.95 -6.36
CA ASN A 112 6.25 -0.65 -5.77
C ASN A 112 4.96 0.05 -5.34
N LEU A 113 4.96 0.61 -4.14
CA LEU A 113 3.94 1.55 -3.67
C LEU A 113 4.54 2.95 -3.67
N ALA A 114 4.00 3.85 -4.46
CA ALA A 114 4.27 5.28 -4.34
C ALA A 114 3.21 5.93 -3.43
N VAL A 115 3.68 6.78 -2.52
CA VAL A 115 2.87 7.63 -1.65
C VAL A 115 3.21 9.08 -1.98
N SER A 116 2.28 9.80 -2.58
CA SER A 116 2.45 11.20 -2.94
C SER A 116 1.46 12.11 -2.23
N THR A 117 1.76 13.40 -2.22
CA THR A 117 0.73 14.41 -1.99
C THR A 117 -0.23 14.45 -3.16
N PHE A 118 -1.45 14.92 -2.91
CA PHE A 118 -2.43 15.21 -3.94
C PHE A 118 -2.37 16.68 -4.35
N ASN A 119 -2.12 17.60 -3.41
CA ASN A 119 -1.96 19.03 -3.72
C ASN A 119 -0.48 19.45 -3.76
N VAL A 120 -0.21 20.51 -4.52
CA VAL A 120 1.13 21.05 -4.70
C VAL A 120 1.61 21.73 -3.42
N GLY A 121 2.86 21.46 -3.03
CA GLY A 121 3.52 22.12 -1.90
C GLY A 121 3.12 21.57 -0.52
N GLU A 122 2.24 20.58 -0.46
CA GLU A 122 1.92 19.89 0.79
C GLU A 122 3.12 19.12 1.32
N THR A 123 3.26 19.05 2.64
CA THR A 123 4.32 18.27 3.30
C THR A 123 3.74 17.70 4.58
N GLY A 124 4.36 16.64 5.09
CA GLY A 124 3.93 16.05 6.35
C GLY A 124 4.40 14.62 6.53
N SER A 125 4.17 14.11 7.73
CA SER A 125 4.38 12.70 8.05
C SER A 125 3.18 11.87 7.61
N TYR A 126 3.43 10.59 7.36
CA TYR A 126 2.38 9.62 7.07
C TYR A 126 2.76 8.22 7.55
N THR A 127 1.74 7.38 7.63
CA THR A 127 1.87 5.93 7.78
C THR A 127 1.04 5.23 6.71
N VAL A 128 1.50 4.07 6.26
CA VAL A 128 0.69 3.14 5.46
C VAL A 128 0.71 1.79 6.15
N THR A 129 -0.47 1.26 6.44
CA THR A 129 -0.63 -0.09 6.98
C THR A 129 -1.09 -1.01 5.87
N ALA A 130 -0.27 -2.02 5.56
CA ALA A 130 -0.62 -3.10 4.65
C ALA A 130 -0.98 -4.35 5.45
N SER A 131 -2.10 -4.99 5.11
CA SER A 131 -2.58 -6.20 5.78
C SER A 131 -3.05 -7.25 4.79
N GLY A 132 -2.85 -8.53 5.10
CA GLY A 132 -3.21 -9.63 4.20
C GLY A 132 -2.78 -11.02 4.70
N PRO A 133 -2.69 -12.00 3.78
CA PRO A 133 -2.33 -13.39 4.08
C PRO A 133 -0.92 -13.58 4.67
N ALA A 134 0.01 -12.66 4.38
CA ALA A 134 1.37 -12.65 4.91
C ALA A 134 1.83 -11.21 5.23
N THR A 135 2.92 -11.09 5.98
CA THR A 135 3.56 -9.79 6.22
C THR A 135 4.32 -9.36 4.96
N LEU A 136 4.07 -8.15 4.48
CA LEU A 136 4.90 -7.52 3.44
C LEU A 136 6.11 -6.86 4.09
N THR A 137 7.29 -7.03 3.50
CA THR A 137 8.49 -6.28 3.91
C THR A 137 8.71 -5.15 2.92
N PHE A 138 8.57 -3.92 3.40
CA PHE A 138 8.91 -2.73 2.62
C PHE A 138 10.41 -2.49 2.73
N ASN A 139 11.09 -2.50 1.58
CA ASN A 139 12.43 -1.94 1.50
C ASN A 139 12.30 -0.42 1.63
N GLY A 140 13.24 0.21 2.34
CA GLY A 140 13.22 1.66 2.58
C GLY A 140 13.01 2.46 1.30
N ALA A 141 12.59 3.73 1.45
CA ALA A 141 12.22 4.56 0.31
C ALA A 141 13.28 4.47 -0.80
N VAL A 142 12.87 4.00 -1.97
CA VAL A 142 13.75 3.88 -3.13
C VAL A 142 14.12 5.31 -3.53
N LEU A 143 15.36 5.68 -3.24
CA LEU A 143 15.97 6.88 -3.80
C LEU A 143 16.21 6.58 -5.29
N VAL A 144 15.31 7.07 -6.13
CA VAL A 144 15.52 7.19 -7.58
C VAL A 144 16.19 8.52 -7.88
#